data_AF-A0A7S2HMJ9-F1
#
_entry.id   AF-A0A7S2HMJ9-F1
#
_cell.length_a   1.000
_cell.length_b   1.000
_cell.length_c   1.000
_cell.angle_alpha   90.00
_cell.angle_beta   90.00
_cell.angle_gamma   90.00
#
_symmetry.space_group_name_H-M   'P 1'
#
loop_
_entity.id
_entity.type
_entity.pdbx_description
1 polymer ?
#
loop_
_entity_poly.entity_id
_entity_poly.type
_entity_poly.pdbx_seq_one_letter_code
_entity_poly.pdbx_strand_id
1 'polypeptide(L)'
;GVPAREMAGGAGAGGEPVIRDVLGAKGFDAALRVGAVRDACFGPMKDALVASGLSTVALCGGRVVGVRFTLDWKDAAGPPPFPAELDEYRKMWKAKDDAWMASKGGLEAMGRGEYAHWVGIAVDGAFGRRGIATELYRRNVELLRKKGFKGAVAETASAFSEKAAEKNG
;
A
#
# COMPACT_ATOMS: atom_id res chain seq x y z
N GLY A 1 -10.32 20.47 30.16
CA GLY A 1 -9.37 20.01 29.14
C GLY A 1 -9.74 18.61 28.77
N VAL A 2 -10.27 18.39 27.57
CA VAL A 2 -10.77 17.08 27.14
C VAL A 2 -9.58 16.22 26.74
N PRO A 3 -9.40 15.02 27.31
CA PRO A 3 -8.26 14.15 26.98
C PRO A 3 -8.42 13.58 25.58
N ALA A 4 -7.31 13.53 24.84
CA ALA A 4 -7.17 12.97 23.50
C ALA A 4 -7.39 11.44 23.45
N ARG A 5 -8.63 11.02 23.74
CA ARG A 5 -9.16 9.65 23.59
C ARG A 5 -10.46 9.59 22.81
N GLU A 6 -11.02 10.71 22.38
CA GLU A 6 -12.20 10.75 21.51
C GLU A 6 -11.78 10.99 20.06
N MET A 7 -11.38 9.91 19.39
CA MET A 7 -11.70 9.55 17.99
C MET A 7 -11.15 8.14 17.68
N ALA A 8 -11.01 7.29 18.70
CA ALA A 8 -10.64 5.89 18.57
C ALA A 8 -11.81 5.05 19.09
N GLY A 9 -12.79 4.77 18.22
CA GLY A 9 -13.97 4.05 18.64
C GLY A 9 -14.95 3.76 17.50
N GLY A 10 -14.74 2.63 16.83
CA GLY A 10 -15.83 1.88 16.20
C GLY A 10 -16.09 2.17 14.72
N ALA A 11 -15.34 1.51 13.84
CA ALA A 11 -15.86 1.10 12.55
C ALA A 11 -15.21 -0.23 12.14
N GLY A 12 -15.83 -1.32 12.55
CA GLY A 12 -15.59 -2.58 11.87
C GLY A 12 -16.14 -2.51 10.45
N ALA A 13 -15.27 -2.77 9.47
CA ALA A 13 -15.58 -3.13 8.07
C ALA A 13 -15.86 -1.98 7.09
N GLY A 14 -14.99 -1.87 6.08
CA GLY A 14 -15.09 -0.93 4.96
C GLY A 14 -14.38 0.38 5.27
N GLY A 15 -13.59 0.90 4.32
CA GLY A 15 -13.08 2.28 4.44
C GLY A 15 -14.23 3.24 4.71
N GLU A 16 -13.94 4.36 5.40
CA GLU A 16 -14.94 5.33 5.86
C GLU A 16 -16.10 5.49 4.86
N PRO A 17 -17.37 5.33 5.30
CA PRO A 17 -18.54 5.36 4.43
C PRO A 17 -18.53 6.53 3.44
N VAL A 18 -18.08 7.71 3.88
CA VAL A 18 -17.99 8.92 3.06
C VAL A 18 -17.00 8.77 1.90
N ILE A 19 -15.81 8.21 2.11
CA ILE A 19 -14.82 8.03 1.03
C ILE A 19 -15.33 6.98 0.04
N ARG A 20 -15.91 5.89 0.53
CA ARG A 20 -16.49 4.85 -0.33
C ARG A 20 -17.72 5.34 -1.10
N ASP A 21 -18.56 6.17 -0.50
CA ASP A 21 -19.75 6.74 -1.12
C ASP A 21 -19.40 7.86 -2.11
N VAL A 22 -18.41 8.70 -1.80
CA VAL A 22 -17.89 9.72 -2.74
C VAL A 22 -17.20 9.05 -3.93
N LEU A 23 -16.40 8.02 -3.69
CA LEU A 23 -15.77 7.24 -4.75
C LEU A 23 -16.84 6.49 -5.56
N GLY A 24 -17.78 5.82 -4.90
CA GLY A 24 -18.89 5.11 -5.56
C GLY A 24 -19.78 6.03 -6.40
N ALA A 25 -20.11 7.22 -5.90
CA ALA A 25 -20.86 8.25 -6.63
C ALA A 25 -20.09 8.84 -7.82
N LYS A 26 -18.75 8.77 -7.79
CA LYS A 26 -17.86 9.11 -8.92
C LYS A 26 -17.56 7.92 -9.84
N GLY A 27 -18.27 6.80 -9.72
CA GLY A 27 -18.09 5.63 -10.58
C GLY A 27 -16.88 4.75 -10.23
N PHE A 28 -16.40 4.80 -8.99
CA PHE A 28 -15.25 4.01 -8.55
C PHE A 28 -15.53 2.51 -8.57
N ASP A 29 -14.92 1.84 -9.53
CA ASP A 29 -14.91 0.39 -9.65
C ASP A 29 -13.66 -0.21 -8.98
N ALA A 30 -13.88 -0.98 -7.90
CA ALA A 30 -12.82 -1.65 -7.19
C ALA A 30 -12.08 -2.68 -8.05
N ALA A 31 -12.77 -3.33 -8.99
CA ALA A 31 -12.16 -4.26 -9.94
C ALA A 31 -11.26 -3.53 -10.93
N LEU A 32 -11.72 -2.38 -11.46
CA LEU A 32 -10.91 -1.51 -12.31
C LEU A 32 -9.63 -1.04 -11.60
N ARG A 33 -9.74 -0.59 -10.34
CA ARG A 33 -8.57 -0.19 -9.53
C ARG A 33 -7.60 -1.35 -9.33
N VAL A 34 -8.10 -2.52 -8.93
CA VAL A 34 -7.25 -3.71 -8.73
C VAL A 34 -6.57 -4.11 -10.03
N GLY A 35 -7.29 -4.05 -11.15
CA GLY A 35 -6.74 -4.26 -12.49
C GLY A 35 -5.62 -3.26 -12.80
N ALA A 36 -5.84 -1.97 -12.57
CA ALA A 36 -4.85 -0.93 -12.82
C ALA A 36 -3.59 -1.05 -11.95
N VAL A 37 -3.73 -1.37 -10.65
CA VAL A 37 -2.58 -1.64 -9.77
C VAL A 37 -1.81 -2.87 -10.25
N ARG A 38 -2.51 -3.94 -10.62
CA ARG A 38 -1.90 -5.15 -11.20
C ARG A 38 -1.12 -4.79 -12.46
N ASP A 39 -1.74 -4.09 -13.39
CA ASP A 39 -1.16 -3.77 -14.69
C ASP A 39 0.06 -2.85 -14.53
N ALA A 40 0.04 -1.93 -13.56
CA ALA A 40 1.20 -1.13 -13.19
C ALA A 40 2.35 -1.99 -12.62
N CYS A 41 2.05 -2.86 -11.64
CA CYS A 41 3.05 -3.73 -11.00
C CYS A 41 3.67 -4.75 -11.96
N PHE A 42 2.89 -5.29 -12.90
CA PHE A 42 3.36 -6.27 -13.88
C PHE A 42 3.79 -5.66 -15.22
N GLY A 43 3.55 -4.37 -15.42
CA GLY A 43 4.02 -3.59 -16.57
C GLY A 43 5.16 -2.66 -16.17
N PRO A 44 4.96 -1.33 -16.13
CA PRO A 44 6.02 -0.35 -16.01
C PRO A 44 6.87 -0.46 -14.74
N MET A 45 6.33 -1.03 -13.65
CA MET A 45 7.05 -1.16 -12.38
C MET A 45 7.74 -2.52 -12.21
N LYS A 46 7.54 -3.47 -13.14
CA LYS A 46 7.98 -4.86 -13.00
C LYS A 46 9.48 -4.98 -12.76
N ASP A 47 10.28 -4.34 -13.59
CA ASP A 47 11.74 -4.49 -13.54
C ASP A 47 12.31 -3.91 -12.25
N ALA A 48 11.79 -2.77 -11.80
CA ALA A 48 12.15 -2.19 -10.51
C ALA A 48 11.74 -3.11 -9.34
N LEU A 49 10.55 -3.71 -9.41
CA LEU A 49 10.05 -4.62 -8.37
C LEU A 49 10.92 -5.87 -8.23
N VAL A 50 11.36 -6.43 -9.37
CA VAL A 50 12.26 -7.59 -9.39
C VAL A 50 13.67 -7.21 -8.93
N ALA A 51 14.23 -6.12 -9.45
CA ALA A 51 15.61 -5.71 -9.17
C ALA A 51 15.81 -5.22 -7.73
N SER A 52 14.81 -4.58 -7.12
CA SER A 52 14.94 -4.01 -5.77
C SER A 52 15.15 -5.09 -4.69
N GLY A 53 14.59 -6.29 -4.89
CA GLY A 53 14.58 -7.35 -3.87
C GLY A 53 13.93 -6.91 -2.54
N LEU A 54 13.00 -5.95 -2.58
CA LEU A 54 12.29 -5.43 -1.41
C LEU A 54 10.92 -6.07 -1.20
N SER A 55 10.39 -6.73 -2.24
CA SER A 55 9.10 -7.40 -2.19
C SER A 55 9.18 -8.72 -1.41
N THR A 56 8.08 -9.12 -0.76
CA THR A 56 7.97 -10.42 -0.07
C THR A 56 6.87 -11.27 -0.70
N VAL A 57 7.11 -12.58 -0.77
CA VAL A 57 6.15 -13.56 -1.30
C VAL A 57 5.84 -14.63 -0.26
N ALA A 58 4.61 -15.11 -0.26
CA ALA A 58 4.18 -16.27 0.51
C ALA A 58 4.06 -17.47 -0.44
N LEU A 59 4.70 -18.58 -0.07
CA LEU A 59 4.69 -19.82 -0.85
C LEU A 59 3.92 -20.91 -0.10
N CYS A 60 3.14 -21.70 -0.83
CA CYS A 60 2.52 -22.93 -0.35
C CYS A 60 2.71 -24.02 -1.39
N GLY A 61 3.44 -25.09 -1.06
CA GLY A 61 3.72 -26.17 -2.01
C GLY A 61 4.42 -25.70 -3.30
N GLY A 62 5.33 -24.73 -3.20
CA GLY A 62 6.03 -24.14 -4.35
C GLY A 62 5.21 -23.11 -5.16
N ARG A 63 3.92 -22.93 -4.87
CA ARG A 63 3.07 -21.91 -5.51
C ARG A 63 3.09 -20.60 -4.72
N VAL A 64 3.15 -19.48 -5.43
CA VAL A 64 2.93 -18.15 -4.84
C VAL A 64 1.44 -17.99 -4.51
N VAL A 65 1.14 -17.78 -3.22
CA VAL A 65 -0.21 -17.61 -2.69
C VAL A 65 -0.45 -16.21 -2.12
N GLY A 66 0.57 -15.38 -2.07
CA GLY A 66 0.46 -13.97 -1.71
C GLY A 66 1.75 -13.22 -1.98
N VAL A 67 1.61 -11.91 -2.17
CA VAL A 67 2.72 -11.01 -2.48
C VAL A 67 2.48 -9.64 -1.86
N ARG A 68 3.56 -9.05 -1.34
CA ARG A 68 3.69 -7.62 -1.08
C ARG A 68 4.65 -7.06 -2.11
N PHE A 69 4.16 -6.12 -2.91
CA PHE A 69 4.99 -5.32 -3.80
C PHE A 69 5.57 -4.14 -3.02
N THR A 70 6.89 -4.05 -3.01
CA THR A 70 7.63 -3.00 -2.31
C THR A 70 8.71 -2.44 -3.21
N LEU A 71 8.83 -1.12 -3.24
CA LEU A 71 9.89 -0.38 -3.92
C LEU A 71 10.54 0.61 -2.98
N ASP A 72 11.69 1.14 -3.38
CA ASP A 72 12.24 2.34 -2.78
C ASP A 72 11.34 3.53 -3.12
N TRP A 73 11.12 4.46 -2.18
CA TRP A 73 10.34 5.65 -2.44
C TRP A 73 10.91 6.47 -3.61
N LYS A 74 12.24 6.53 -3.78
CA LYS A 74 12.87 7.27 -4.90
C LYS A 74 12.59 6.65 -6.26
N ASP A 75 12.20 5.38 -6.32
CA ASP A 75 11.88 4.68 -7.58
C ASP A 75 10.38 4.65 -7.88
N ALA A 76 9.54 5.01 -6.90
CA ALA A 76 8.10 4.90 -7.00
C ALA A 76 7.38 5.97 -6.18
N ALA A 77 7.85 7.21 -6.22
CA ALA A 77 7.20 8.30 -5.51
C ALA A 77 5.84 8.60 -6.14
N GLY A 78 4.78 8.56 -5.33
CA GLY A 78 3.42 8.83 -5.80
C GLY A 78 2.65 7.57 -6.21
N PRO A 79 1.39 7.75 -6.64
CA PRO A 79 0.56 6.65 -7.11
C PRO A 79 1.16 5.97 -8.36
N PRO A 80 0.87 4.68 -8.57
CA PRO A 80 1.14 4.00 -9.83
C PRO A 80 0.54 4.74 -11.04
N PRO A 81 1.04 4.51 -12.27
CA PRO A 81 0.46 5.07 -13.48
C PRO A 81 -0.93 4.46 -13.74
N PHE A 82 -1.95 5.11 -13.19
CA PHE A 82 -3.34 4.73 -13.38
C PHE A 82 -3.89 5.27 -14.71
N PRO A 83 -4.84 4.54 -15.33
CA PRO A 83 -5.54 5.01 -16.52
C PRO A 83 -6.44 6.23 -16.18
N ALA A 84 -6.88 6.97 -17.20
CA ALA A 84 -7.54 8.27 -17.04
C ALA A 84 -8.86 8.18 -16.23
N GLU A 85 -9.54 7.05 -16.30
CA GLU A 85 -10.77 6.73 -15.59
C GLU A 85 -10.58 6.71 -14.06
N LEU A 86 -9.34 6.57 -13.59
CA LEU A 86 -8.97 6.58 -12.16
C LEU A 86 -8.26 7.88 -11.75
N ASP A 87 -8.32 8.95 -12.55
CA ASP A 87 -7.59 10.19 -12.28
C ASP A 87 -7.96 10.83 -10.94
N GLU A 88 -9.24 10.81 -10.54
CA GLU A 88 -9.67 11.32 -9.24
C GLU A 88 -9.06 10.52 -8.08
N TYR A 89 -9.00 9.20 -8.21
CA TYR A 89 -8.33 8.34 -7.23
C TYR A 89 -6.82 8.60 -7.20
N ARG A 90 -6.19 8.77 -8.37
CA ARG A 90 -4.78 9.16 -8.50
C ARG A 90 -4.49 10.48 -7.79
N LYS A 91 -5.33 11.51 -7.97
CA LYS A 91 -5.19 12.81 -7.29
C LYS A 91 -5.29 12.68 -5.78
N MET A 92 -6.26 11.90 -5.28
CA MET A 92 -6.43 11.67 -3.85
C MET A 92 -5.22 10.97 -3.23
N TRP A 93 -4.73 9.90 -3.86
CA TRP A 93 -3.52 9.19 -3.44
C TRP A 93 -2.34 10.17 -3.44
N LYS A 94 -2.11 10.86 -4.57
CA LYS A 94 -1.02 11.83 -4.69
C LYS A 94 -1.05 12.90 -3.59
N ALA A 95 -2.22 13.41 -3.23
CA ALA A 95 -2.34 14.40 -2.15
C ALA A 95 -1.89 13.86 -0.79
N LYS A 96 -2.14 12.57 -0.49
CA LYS A 96 -1.67 11.92 0.74
C LYS A 96 -0.16 11.71 0.71
N ASP A 97 0.36 11.24 -0.41
CA ASP A 97 1.79 11.03 -0.64
C ASP A 97 2.56 12.34 -0.53
N ASP A 98 2.07 13.41 -1.15
CA ASP A 98 2.69 14.73 -1.11
C ASP A 98 2.72 15.28 0.32
N ALA A 99 1.63 15.11 1.09
CA ALA A 99 1.58 15.52 2.49
C ALA A 99 2.55 14.72 3.38
N TRP A 100 2.62 13.40 3.18
CA TRP A 100 3.55 12.55 3.91
C TRP A 100 5.01 12.89 3.55
N MET A 101 5.31 13.03 2.26
CA MET A 101 6.63 13.43 1.77
C MET A 101 7.05 14.80 2.30
N ALA A 102 6.14 15.77 2.36
CA ALA A 102 6.38 17.08 2.97
C ALA A 102 6.73 16.94 4.46
N SER A 103 6.06 16.04 5.19
CA SER A 103 6.39 15.73 6.60
C SER A 103 7.78 15.12 6.79
N LYS A 104 8.41 14.62 5.71
CA LYS A 104 9.79 14.10 5.68
C LYS A 104 10.81 15.12 5.18
N GLY A 105 10.39 16.36 4.91
CA GLY A 105 11.26 17.43 4.39
C GLY A 105 11.30 17.52 2.85
N GLY A 106 10.46 16.77 2.14
CA GLY A 106 10.40 16.75 0.67
C GLY A 106 11.29 15.67 0.04
N LEU A 107 11.10 15.43 -1.26
CA LEU A 107 11.77 14.35 -2.01
C LEU A 107 13.30 14.44 -1.98
N GLU A 108 13.85 15.67 -2.00
CA GLU A 108 15.29 15.92 -2.00
C GLU A 108 15.94 15.66 -0.63
N ALA A 109 15.18 15.80 0.45
CA ALA A 109 15.65 15.48 1.80
C ALA A 109 15.68 13.97 2.08
N MET A 110 15.00 13.17 1.25
CA MET A 110 14.92 11.72 1.39
C MET A 110 16.05 11.03 0.60
N GLY A 111 16.84 10.23 1.31
CA GLY A 111 17.87 9.38 0.72
C GLY A 111 17.30 8.12 0.07
N ARG A 112 18.01 7.59 -0.91
CA ARG A 112 17.77 6.23 -1.40
C ARG A 112 18.04 5.22 -0.27
N GLY A 113 17.17 4.23 -0.14
CA GLY A 113 17.20 3.23 0.94
C GLY A 113 16.63 3.72 2.26
N GLU A 114 16.09 4.94 2.31
CA GLU A 114 15.59 5.52 3.56
C GLU A 114 14.14 5.13 3.85
N TYR A 115 13.26 5.27 2.85
CA TYR A 115 11.86 4.92 2.96
C TYR A 115 11.40 4.08 1.78
N ALA A 116 10.55 3.09 2.07
CA ALA A 116 9.96 2.23 1.05
C ALA A 116 8.52 2.65 0.72
N HIS A 117 8.04 2.21 -0.44
CA HIS A 117 6.66 2.33 -0.87
C HIS A 117 6.04 0.94 -0.99
N TRP A 118 4.99 0.67 -0.22
CA TRP A 118 4.20 -0.55 -0.28
C TRP A 118 3.07 -0.44 -1.31
N VAL A 119 3.47 -0.48 -2.58
CA VAL A 119 2.62 -0.28 -3.77
C VAL A 119 1.39 -1.19 -3.82
N GLY A 120 1.48 -2.42 -3.30
CA GLY A 120 0.33 -3.32 -3.33
C GLY A 120 0.50 -4.58 -2.50
N ILE A 121 -0.64 -5.18 -2.13
CA ILE A 121 -0.72 -6.50 -1.50
C ILE A 121 -1.80 -7.32 -2.18
N ALA A 122 -1.49 -8.58 -2.47
CA ALA A 122 -2.44 -9.55 -2.96
C ALA A 122 -2.28 -10.88 -2.22
N VAL A 123 -3.40 -11.54 -1.96
CA VAL A 123 -3.46 -12.91 -1.43
C VAL A 123 -4.45 -13.67 -2.30
N ASP A 124 -4.07 -14.88 -2.70
CA ASP A 124 -4.96 -15.79 -3.42
C ASP A 124 -6.23 -16.03 -2.59
N GLY A 125 -7.40 -15.88 -3.23
CA GLY A 125 -8.71 -16.00 -2.58
C GLY A 125 -8.91 -17.35 -1.89
N ALA A 126 -8.35 -18.44 -2.44
CA ALA A 126 -8.41 -19.77 -1.83
C ALA A 126 -7.64 -19.86 -0.49
N PHE A 127 -6.74 -18.92 -0.25
CA PHE A 127 -5.91 -18.81 0.95
C PHE A 127 -6.30 -17.61 1.83
N GLY A 128 -7.42 -16.94 1.51
CA GLY A 128 -7.95 -15.82 2.27
C GLY A 128 -8.25 -16.18 3.74
N ARG A 129 -8.24 -15.17 4.62
CA ARG A 129 -8.52 -15.29 6.07
C ARG A 129 -7.56 -16.19 6.87
N ARG A 130 -6.41 -16.56 6.31
CA ARG A 130 -5.36 -17.34 6.98
C ARG A 130 -4.21 -16.51 7.57
N GLY A 131 -4.40 -15.19 7.69
CA GLY A 131 -3.37 -14.27 8.22
C GLY A 131 -2.20 -13.97 7.28
N ILE A 132 -2.21 -14.46 6.03
CA ILE A 132 -1.12 -14.30 5.05
C ILE A 132 -0.74 -12.83 4.83
N ALA A 133 -1.73 -11.94 4.70
CA ALA A 133 -1.47 -10.52 4.51
C ALA A 133 -0.75 -9.86 5.69
N THR A 134 -1.16 -10.20 6.91
CA THR A 134 -0.51 -9.72 8.13
C THR A 134 0.92 -10.23 8.21
N GLU A 135 1.14 -11.51 7.89
CA GLU A 135 2.48 -12.09 7.87
C GLU A 135 3.36 -11.47 6.77
N LEU A 136 2.81 -11.19 5.59
CA LEU A 136 3.53 -10.48 4.52
C LEU A 136 3.96 -9.08 4.96
N TYR A 137 3.10 -8.32 5.65
CA TYR A 137 3.49 -7.03 6.26
C TYR A 137 4.63 -7.22 7.25
N ARG A 138 4.46 -8.12 8.22
CA ARG A 138 5.43 -8.37 9.29
C ARG A 138 6.81 -8.73 8.72
N ARG A 139 6.85 -9.68 7.78
CA ARG A 139 8.09 -10.10 7.09
C ARG A 139 8.70 -8.99 6.24
N ASN A 140 7.87 -8.14 5.63
CA ASN A 140 8.39 -7.01 4.85
C ASN A 140 9.01 -5.94 5.76
N VAL A 141 8.39 -5.63 6.91
CA VAL A 141 8.96 -4.74 7.92
C VAL A 141 10.31 -5.28 8.42
N GLU A 142 10.41 -6.58 8.72
CA GLU A 142 11.68 -7.23 9.10
C GLU A 142 12.75 -7.07 8.01
N LEU A 143 12.39 -7.32 6.74
CA LEU A 143 13.28 -7.18 5.59
C LEU A 143 13.78 -5.74 5.43
N LEU A 144 12.87 -4.76 5.48
CA LEU A 144 13.19 -3.35 5.33
C LEU A 144 14.12 -2.87 6.44
N ARG A 145 13.82 -3.24 7.69
CA ARG A 145 14.70 -2.94 8.84
C ARG A 145 16.09 -3.54 8.66
N LYS A 146 16.18 -4.80 8.21
CA LYS A 146 17.47 -5.47 7.94
C LYS A 146 18.27 -4.76 6.84
N LYS A 147 17.58 -4.15 5.87
CA LYS A 147 18.19 -3.36 4.78
C LYS A 147 18.47 -1.89 5.15
N GLY A 148 18.17 -1.46 6.37
CA GLY A 148 18.46 -0.12 6.87
C GLY A 148 17.39 0.94 6.59
N PHE A 149 16.22 0.53 6.07
CA PHE A 149 15.11 1.46 5.86
C PHE A 149 14.54 1.94 7.20
N LYS A 150 14.20 3.23 7.27
CA LYS A 150 13.59 3.88 8.43
C LYS A 150 12.09 3.59 8.55
N GLY A 151 11.43 3.30 7.43
CA GLY A 151 10.02 2.97 7.39
C GLY A 151 9.49 2.76 5.98
N ALA A 152 8.17 2.62 5.87
CA ALA A 152 7.48 2.52 4.60
C ALA A 152 6.15 3.29 4.64
N VAL A 153 5.65 3.66 3.47
CA VAL A 153 4.30 4.22 3.31
C VAL A 153 3.41 3.20 2.59
N ALA A 154 2.16 3.09 3.03
CA ALA A 154 1.12 2.26 2.41
C ALA A 154 -0.21 3.01 2.35
N GLU A 155 -0.80 3.01 1.18
CA GLU A 155 -2.10 3.59 0.93
C GLU A 155 -3.13 2.47 0.96
N THR A 156 -3.84 2.41 2.08
CA THR A 156 -4.73 1.29 2.39
C THR A 156 -6.13 1.58 1.88
N ALA A 157 -6.40 1.18 0.63
CA ALA A 157 -7.72 1.37 0.00
C ALA A 157 -8.79 0.33 0.42
N SER A 158 -8.48 -0.51 1.40
CA SER A 158 -9.39 -1.54 1.90
C SER A 158 -9.20 -1.79 3.39
N ALA A 159 -10.27 -2.12 4.09
CA ALA A 159 -10.22 -2.51 5.51
C ALA A 159 -9.33 -3.75 5.76
N PHE A 160 -9.07 -4.56 4.73
CA PHE A 160 -8.14 -5.69 4.80
C PHE A 160 -6.68 -5.22 4.87
N SER A 161 -6.28 -4.32 3.96
CA SER A 161 -4.92 -3.76 3.93
C SER A 161 -4.67 -2.84 5.12
N GLU A 162 -5.68 -2.07 5.54
CA GLU A 162 -5.62 -1.16 6.69
C GLU A 162 -5.35 -1.91 7.99
N LYS A 163 -6.23 -2.88 8.35
CA LYS A 163 -6.05 -3.69 9.55
C LYS A 163 -4.72 -4.46 9.58
N ALA A 164 -4.21 -4.84 8.41
CA ALA A 164 -2.95 -5.55 8.33
C ALA A 164 -1.75 -4.59 8.47
N ALA A 165 -1.87 -3.35 7.99
CA ALA A 165 -0.91 -2.27 8.21
C ALA A 165 -0.87 -1.85 9.68
N GLU A 166 -2.01 -1.48 10.27
CA GLU A 166 -2.12 -1.00 11.66
C GLU A 166 -1.50 -1.95 12.68
N LYS A 167 -1.60 -3.26 12.47
CA LYS A 167 -0.99 -4.27 13.35
C LYS A 167 0.54 -4.28 13.33
N ASN A 168 1.15 -3.65 12.34
CA ASN A 168 2.59 -3.71 12.06
C ASN A 168 3.26 -2.32 12.05
N GLY A 169 2.54 -1.27 12.44
CA GLY A 169 3.01 0.12 12.53
C GLY A 169 2.44 1.00 11.43
#